data_AF-S8E216-F1
#
_entry.id   AF-S8E216-F1
#
_cell.length_a   1.000
_cell.length_b   1.000
_cell.length_c   1.000
_cell.angle_alpha   90.00
_cell.angle_beta   90.00
_cell.angle_gamma   90.00
#
_symmetry.space_group_name_H-M   'P 1'
#
loop_
_entity.id
_entity.type
_entity.pdbx_description
1 polymer ?
#
loop_
_entity_poly.entity_id
_entity_poly.type
_entity_poly.pdbx_seq_one_letter_code
_entity_poly.pdbx_strand_id
1 'polypeptide(L)'
;MDSPADDNYDTIFRDCVLLRSLSISGHNLLEGFSAAAKVNPTALPYLSHLKIGIPYTPLDTTAHQALFDFVASKTMLRCFDYSDGCYSEVAKLAPLLSTLRSLPALETLGLDVMLENVEAFGTFVDGLPRHISALRLSFLYTASVQQRSCSPLLGLVGTLRA
;
A
#
# COMPACT_ATOMS: atom_id res chain seq x y z
N MET A 1 10.63 -25.66 -14.58
CA MET A 1 10.73 -24.58 -15.58
C MET A 1 11.15 -23.37 -14.80
N ASP A 2 12.44 -23.07 -14.78
CA ASP A 2 12.96 -21.90 -14.07
C ASP A 2 12.52 -20.67 -14.84
N SER A 3 11.72 -19.83 -14.19
CA SER A 3 11.24 -18.59 -14.79
C SER A 3 12.42 -17.62 -14.85
N PRO A 4 12.80 -17.08 -16.03
CA PRO A 4 13.97 -16.21 -16.19
C PRO A 4 13.84 -14.84 -15.49
N ALA A 5 12.80 -14.63 -14.67
CA ALA A 5 12.58 -13.40 -13.92
C ALA A 5 13.41 -13.32 -12.63
N ASP A 6 13.84 -14.46 -12.06
CA ASP A 6 14.52 -14.49 -10.76
C ASP A 6 15.93 -13.87 -10.83
N ASP A 7 16.65 -14.03 -11.94
CA ASP A 7 18.04 -13.56 -12.10
C ASP A 7 18.18 -12.02 -12.24
N ASN A 8 17.09 -11.33 -12.58
CA ASN A 8 17.17 -9.91 -12.93
C ASN A 8 17.24 -9.01 -11.68
N TYR A 9 16.52 -9.34 -10.61
CA TYR A 9 16.50 -8.52 -9.40
C TYR A 9 17.78 -8.63 -8.57
N ASP A 10 18.41 -9.81 -8.52
CA ASP A 10 19.70 -9.99 -7.86
C ASP A 10 20.78 -9.11 -8.49
N THR A 11 20.78 -9.02 -9.83
CA THR A 11 21.68 -8.14 -10.58
C THR A 11 21.41 -6.67 -10.26
N ILE A 12 20.14 -6.24 -10.22
CA ILE A 12 19.78 -4.87 -9.83
C ILE A 12 20.25 -4.58 -8.39
N PHE A 13 20.01 -5.48 -7.45
CA PHE A 13 20.33 -5.28 -6.03
C PHE A 13 21.83 -5.17 -5.79
N ARG A 14 22.62 -5.94 -6.54
CA ARG A 14 24.09 -5.93 -6.46
C ARG A 14 24.69 -4.73 -7.19
N ASP A 15 24.25 -4.45 -8.41
CA ASP A 15 24.97 -3.59 -9.34
C ASP A 15 24.43 -2.15 -9.35
N CYS A 16 23.18 -1.93 -8.92
CA CYS A 16 22.53 -0.62 -8.93
C CYS A 16 22.51 0.07 -7.56
N VAL A 17 23.64 0.07 -6.83
CA VAL A 17 23.71 0.63 -5.47
C VAL A 17 23.28 2.10 -5.37
N LEU A 18 23.46 2.89 -6.45
CA LEU A 18 23.09 4.31 -6.52
C LEU A 18 21.63 4.55 -6.96
N LEU A 19 20.83 3.51 -7.17
CA LEU A 19 19.44 3.65 -7.61
C LEU A 19 18.61 4.40 -6.55
N ARG A 20 17.94 5.47 -6.99
CA ARG A 20 17.10 6.32 -6.11
C ARG A 20 15.62 6.10 -6.30
N SER A 21 15.21 5.58 -7.45
CA SER A 21 13.81 5.33 -7.78
C SER A 21 13.67 3.98 -8.45
N LEU A 22 12.71 3.19 -7.97
CA LEU A 22 12.37 1.89 -8.52
C LEU A 22 10.84 1.79 -8.62
N SER A 23 10.36 1.38 -9.80
CA SER A 23 8.96 1.07 -10.03
C SER A 23 8.86 -0.37 -10.53
N ILE A 24 8.08 -1.18 -9.83
CA ILE A 24 7.83 -2.57 -10.17
C ILE A 24 6.34 -2.70 -10.46
N SER A 25 6.01 -3.04 -11.69
CA SER A 25 4.64 -3.22 -12.13
C SER A 25 4.52 -4.38 -13.09
N GLY A 26 3.67 -5.34 -12.79
CA GLY A 26 3.45 -6.51 -13.63
C GLY A 26 3.04 -7.74 -12.86
N HIS A 27 2.50 -8.72 -13.58
CA HIS A 27 2.18 -10.03 -13.02
C HIS A 27 3.47 -10.77 -12.63
N ASN A 28 3.46 -11.43 -11.47
CA ASN A 28 4.53 -12.30 -10.98
C ASN A 28 5.90 -11.64 -10.72
N LEU A 29 6.00 -10.30 -10.79
CA LEU A 29 7.26 -9.61 -10.48
C LEU A 29 7.55 -9.52 -8.99
N LEU A 30 6.52 -9.64 -8.14
CA LEU A 30 6.70 -9.62 -6.69
C LEU A 30 7.55 -10.79 -6.23
N GLU A 31 7.37 -11.99 -6.78
CA GLU A 31 8.08 -13.18 -6.30
C GLU A 31 9.59 -13.04 -6.48
N GLY A 32 10.05 -12.68 -7.68
CA GLY A 32 11.47 -12.45 -7.96
C GLY A 32 12.03 -11.27 -7.14
N PHE A 33 11.28 -10.17 -7.03
CA PHE A 33 11.70 -9.05 -6.19
C PHE A 33 11.82 -9.43 -4.72
N SER A 34 10.83 -10.14 -4.18
CA SER A 34 10.76 -10.58 -2.79
C SER A 34 11.82 -11.64 -2.48
N ALA A 35 12.16 -12.51 -3.45
CA ALA A 35 13.27 -13.44 -3.31
C ALA A 35 14.60 -12.68 -3.17
N ALA A 36 14.89 -11.73 -4.07
CA ALA A 36 16.09 -10.89 -3.98
C ALA A 36 16.12 -10.04 -2.69
N ALA A 37 14.98 -9.48 -2.30
CA ALA A 37 14.78 -8.73 -1.05
C ALA A 37 15.03 -9.55 0.20
N LYS A 38 14.61 -10.82 0.21
CA LYS A 38 14.86 -11.74 1.31
C LYS A 38 16.35 -12.06 1.47
N VAL A 39 17.08 -12.20 0.37
CA VAL A 39 18.52 -12.48 0.38
C VAL A 39 19.31 -11.23 0.78
N ASN A 40 18.93 -10.06 0.26
CA ASN A 40 19.66 -8.81 0.43
C ASN A 40 18.72 -7.68 0.91
N PRO A 41 18.23 -7.71 2.16
CA PRO A 41 17.23 -6.75 2.64
C PRO A 41 17.73 -5.31 2.59
N THR A 42 19.03 -5.07 2.78
CA THR A 42 19.64 -3.74 2.80
C THR A 42 20.11 -3.23 1.42
N ALA A 43 19.83 -3.94 0.33
CA ALA A 43 20.20 -3.49 -1.01
C ALA A 43 19.55 -2.13 -1.37
N LEU A 44 20.11 -1.44 -2.36
CA LEU A 44 19.64 -0.13 -2.81
C LEU A 44 19.59 0.92 -1.66
N PRO A 45 20.72 1.19 -0.98
CA PRO A 45 20.75 2.03 0.23
C PRO A 45 20.32 3.49 0.00
N TYR A 46 20.36 3.97 -1.26
CA TYR A 46 19.96 5.32 -1.64
C TYR A 46 18.54 5.40 -2.22
N LEU A 47 17.78 4.29 -2.18
CA LEU A 47 16.41 4.25 -2.67
C LEU A 47 15.53 5.21 -1.87
N SER A 48 14.99 6.21 -2.54
CA SER A 48 14.11 7.22 -1.96
C SER A 48 12.68 7.15 -2.49
N HIS A 49 12.46 6.50 -3.64
CA HIS A 49 11.14 6.33 -4.25
C HIS A 49 10.93 4.87 -4.64
N LEU A 50 9.91 4.24 -4.08
CA LEU A 50 9.53 2.88 -4.40
C LEU A 50 8.05 2.83 -4.78
N LYS A 51 7.76 2.33 -5.97
CA LYS A 51 6.41 2.04 -6.43
C LYS A 51 6.25 0.56 -6.73
N ILE A 52 5.23 -0.05 -6.16
CA ILE A 52 4.89 -1.46 -6.31
C ILE A 52 3.43 -1.54 -6.79
N GLY A 53 3.22 -2.06 -7.99
CA GLY A 53 1.90 -2.28 -8.58
C GLY A 53 1.73 -3.73 -9.02
N ILE A 54 1.11 -4.57 -8.20
CA ILE A 54 1.03 -6.01 -8.44
C ILE A 54 -0.44 -6.44 -8.38
N PRO A 55 -1.09 -6.68 -9.51
CA PRO A 55 -2.51 -7.00 -9.51
C PRO A 55 -2.77 -8.36 -8.86
N TYR A 56 -3.77 -8.40 -7.98
CA TYR A 56 -4.41 -9.60 -7.46
C TYR A 56 -3.54 -10.52 -6.59
N THR A 57 -2.60 -9.97 -5.82
CA THR A 57 -1.76 -10.77 -4.91
C THR A 57 -2.18 -10.57 -3.44
N PRO A 58 -2.62 -11.62 -2.72
CA PRO A 58 -2.96 -11.52 -1.31
C PRO A 58 -1.80 -11.05 -0.42
N LEU A 59 -2.07 -10.15 0.54
CA LEU A 59 -1.08 -9.55 1.44
C LEU A 59 -0.43 -10.53 2.45
N ASP A 60 -0.95 -11.72 2.63
CA ASP A 60 -0.55 -12.70 3.65
C ASP A 60 0.50 -13.71 3.17
N THR A 61 1.10 -13.48 2.00
CA THR A 61 2.16 -14.33 1.46
C THR A 61 3.52 -14.04 2.08
N THR A 62 4.42 -15.03 2.06
CA THR A 62 5.84 -14.85 2.41
C THR A 62 6.54 -13.78 1.57
N ALA A 63 6.10 -13.56 0.33
CA ALA A 63 6.63 -12.53 -0.56
C ALA A 63 6.36 -11.12 -0.02
N HIS A 64 5.18 -10.86 0.53
CA HIS A 64 4.84 -9.59 1.16
C HIS A 64 5.66 -9.32 2.42
N GLN A 65 5.90 -10.34 3.24
CA GLN A 65 6.78 -10.19 4.41
C GLN A 65 8.19 -9.76 3.99
N ALA A 66 8.77 -10.39 2.96
CA ALA A 66 10.09 -10.01 2.45
C ALA A 66 10.10 -8.57 1.89
N LEU A 67 9.03 -8.15 1.22
CA LEU A 67 8.85 -6.76 0.78
C LEU A 67 8.81 -5.81 1.98
N PHE A 68 8.07 -6.14 3.05
CA PHE A 68 7.98 -5.29 4.24
C PHE A 68 9.31 -5.18 4.96
N ASP A 69 10.04 -6.28 5.12
CA ASP A 69 11.38 -6.27 5.72
C ASP A 69 12.35 -5.43 4.90
N PHE A 70 12.29 -5.54 3.57
CA PHE A 70 13.07 -4.70 2.67
C PHE A 70 12.71 -3.22 2.82
N VAL A 71 11.43 -2.87 2.82
CA VAL A 71 10.95 -1.48 3.02
C VAL A 71 11.40 -0.94 4.38
N ALA A 72 11.29 -1.74 5.45
CA ALA A 72 11.71 -1.38 6.80
C ALA A 72 13.19 -0.98 6.88
N SER A 73 14.03 -1.58 6.03
CA SER A 73 15.46 -1.23 5.97
C SER A 73 15.77 0.09 5.25
N LYS A 74 14.80 0.71 4.55
CA LYS A 74 15.01 1.91 3.74
C LYS A 74 14.80 3.20 4.53
N THR A 75 15.78 3.55 5.35
CA THR A 75 15.74 4.78 6.18
C THR A 75 15.66 6.08 5.36
N MET A 76 16.04 6.05 4.09
CA MET A 76 16.01 7.18 3.15
C MET A 76 14.76 7.22 2.26
N LEU A 77 13.80 6.29 2.46
CA LEU A 77 12.59 6.20 1.64
C LEU A 77 11.66 7.39 1.91
N ARG A 78 11.44 8.21 0.89
CA ARG A 78 10.59 9.40 0.92
C ARG A 78 9.23 9.18 0.29
N CYS A 79 9.15 8.30 -0.70
CA CYS A 79 7.92 7.97 -1.40
C CYS A 79 7.75 6.46 -1.46
N PHE A 80 6.60 5.99 -0.97
CA PHE A 80 6.17 4.60 -1.08
C PHE A 80 4.75 4.55 -1.64
N ASP A 81 4.57 3.93 -2.80
CA ASP A 81 3.27 3.73 -3.44
C ASP A 81 3.06 2.24 -3.66
N TYR A 82 2.08 1.66 -2.98
CA TYR A 82 1.76 0.25 -3.02
C TYR A 82 0.32 0.02 -3.47
N SER A 83 0.16 -0.76 -4.53
CA SER A 83 -1.11 -1.09 -5.17
C SER A 83 -1.14 -2.59 -5.45
N ASP A 84 -2.04 -3.31 -4.80
CA ASP A 84 -2.27 -4.74 -5.02
C ASP A 84 -3.47 -5.01 -5.94
N GLY A 85 -4.23 -3.98 -6.30
CA GLY A 85 -5.48 -4.12 -7.06
C GLY A 85 -6.58 -4.95 -6.36
N CYS A 86 -6.34 -5.41 -5.14
CA CYS A 86 -7.27 -6.20 -4.35
C CYS A 86 -8.10 -5.34 -3.40
N TYR A 87 -7.70 -4.08 -3.16
CA TYR A 87 -8.28 -3.22 -2.13
C TYR A 87 -8.30 -3.94 -0.78
N SER A 88 -7.14 -4.03 -0.16
CA SER A 88 -7.02 -4.80 1.07
C SER A 88 -7.79 -4.17 2.24
N GLU A 89 -8.38 -5.03 3.07
CA GLU A 89 -8.96 -4.64 4.36
C GLU A 89 -7.90 -3.98 5.23
N VAL A 90 -8.30 -2.96 6.00
CA VAL A 90 -7.40 -2.20 6.88
C VAL A 90 -6.63 -3.12 7.84
N ALA A 91 -7.26 -4.18 8.36
CA ALA A 91 -6.62 -5.15 9.24
C ALA A 91 -5.44 -5.87 8.57
N LYS A 92 -5.54 -6.19 7.28
CA LYS A 92 -4.48 -6.86 6.50
C LYS A 92 -3.31 -5.92 6.20
N LEU A 93 -3.56 -4.61 6.18
CA LEU A 93 -2.53 -3.58 6.00
C LEU A 93 -1.73 -3.28 7.28
N ALA A 94 -2.16 -3.76 8.45
CA ALA A 94 -1.53 -3.44 9.73
C ALA A 94 0.00 -3.68 9.78
N PRO A 95 0.55 -4.80 9.26
CA PRO A 95 2.00 -5.01 9.22
C PRO A 95 2.75 -3.95 8.38
N LEU A 96 2.19 -3.61 7.22
CA LEU A 96 2.73 -2.58 6.35
C LEU A 96 2.66 -1.20 7.02
N LEU A 97 1.51 -0.82 7.57
CA LEU A 97 1.34 0.44 8.30
C LEU A 97 2.30 0.55 9.48
N SER A 98 2.53 -0.54 10.20
CA SER A 98 3.53 -0.58 11.28
C SER A 98 4.94 -0.30 10.77
N THR A 99 5.31 -0.90 9.63
CA THR A 99 6.59 -0.67 8.97
C THR A 99 6.73 0.78 8.51
N LEU A 100 5.71 1.34 7.85
CA LEU A 100 5.75 2.71 7.34
C LEU A 100 5.89 3.76 8.46
N ARG A 101 5.33 3.50 9.64
CA ARG A 101 5.47 4.39 10.80
C ARG A 101 6.91 4.49 11.33
N SER A 102 7.75 3.48 11.09
CA SER A 102 9.15 3.50 11.53
C SER A 102 10.09 4.20 10.55
N LEU A 103 9.61 4.55 9.34
CA LEU A 103 10.41 5.22 8.31
C LEU A 103 10.44 6.73 8.58
N PRO A 104 11.57 7.33 8.99
CA PRO A 104 11.61 8.72 9.42
C PRO A 104 11.57 9.74 8.27
N ALA A 105 11.91 9.31 7.05
CA ALA A 105 12.00 10.17 5.88
C ALA A 105 10.74 10.11 4.99
N LEU A 106 9.73 9.33 5.36
CA LEU A 106 8.58 9.07 4.49
C LEU A 106 7.67 10.30 4.39
N GLU A 107 7.54 10.85 3.19
CA GLU A 107 6.76 12.06 2.93
C GLU A 107 5.49 11.76 2.13
N THR A 108 5.57 10.82 1.20
CA THR A 108 4.47 10.45 0.31
C THR A 108 4.10 8.98 0.45
N LEU A 109 2.82 8.72 0.68
CA LEU A 109 2.27 7.37 0.79
C LEU A 109 1.14 7.16 -0.20
N GLY A 110 1.20 6.08 -0.99
CA GLY A 110 0.11 5.62 -1.85
C GLY A 110 -0.35 4.24 -1.42
N LEU A 111 -1.66 4.06 -1.20
CA LEU A 111 -2.27 2.78 -0.83
C LEU A 111 -3.62 2.57 -1.53
N ASP A 112 -3.90 1.32 -1.92
CA ASP A 112 -5.24 0.87 -2.26
C ASP A 112 -5.90 0.27 -1.01
N VAL A 113 -7.06 0.78 -0.61
CA VAL A 113 -7.72 0.42 0.66
C VAL A 113 -9.20 0.14 0.42
N MET A 114 -9.69 -1.00 0.92
CA MET A 114 -11.13 -1.25 1.04
C MET A 114 -11.60 -0.81 2.42
N LEU A 115 -12.57 0.10 2.44
CA LEU A 115 -13.19 0.59 3.66
C LEU A 115 -14.60 0.03 3.77
N GLU A 116 -14.80 -0.88 4.71
CA GLU A 116 -16.11 -1.51 4.94
C GLU A 116 -17.09 -0.55 5.65
N ASN A 117 -16.57 0.30 6.53
CA ASN A 117 -17.34 1.22 7.35
C ASN A 117 -16.48 2.39 7.86
N VAL A 118 -17.12 3.32 8.59
CA VAL A 118 -16.46 4.53 9.14
C VAL A 118 -15.44 4.19 10.25
N GLU A 119 -15.66 3.13 11.01
CA GLU A 119 -14.73 2.69 12.07
C GLU A 119 -13.42 2.14 11.48
N ALA A 120 -13.52 1.39 10.38
CA ALA A 120 -12.36 0.93 9.62
C ALA A 120 -11.55 2.12 9.08
N PHE A 121 -12.21 3.19 8.65
CA PHE A 121 -11.52 4.42 8.24
C PHE A 121 -10.78 5.09 9.40
N GLY A 122 -11.40 5.20 10.57
CA GLY A 122 -10.73 5.71 11.77
C GLY A 122 -9.49 4.89 12.12
N THR A 123 -9.63 3.56 12.15
CA THR A 123 -8.52 2.62 12.38
C THR A 123 -7.39 2.81 11.35
N PHE A 124 -7.74 2.99 10.07
CA PHE A 124 -6.75 3.24 9.02
C PHE A 124 -5.98 4.53 9.27
N VAL A 125 -6.69 5.63 9.54
CA VAL A 125 -6.09 6.94 9.81
C VAL A 125 -5.16 6.88 11.03
N ASP A 126 -5.57 6.20 12.10
CA ASP A 126 -4.75 6.01 13.30
C ASP A 126 -3.46 5.21 13.04
N GLY A 127 -3.48 4.35 12.02
CA GLY A 127 -2.32 3.58 11.56
C GLY A 127 -1.34 4.36 10.68
N LEU A 128 -1.71 5.53 10.15
CA LEU A 128 -0.86 6.29 9.23
C LEU A 128 0.35 6.94 9.95
N PRO A 129 1.51 7.04 9.28
CA PRO A 129 2.62 7.82 9.81
C PRO A 129 2.26 9.31 9.88
N ARG A 130 2.43 9.94 11.04
CA ARG A 130 2.00 11.33 11.30
C ARG A 130 2.76 12.41 10.53
N HIS A 131 3.91 12.07 9.94
CA HIS A 131 4.82 13.01 9.30
C HIS A 131 4.71 13.03 7.76
N ILE A 132 3.84 12.20 7.17
CA ILE A 132 3.59 12.26 5.72
C ILE A 132 2.93 13.59 5.36
N SER A 133 3.31 14.15 4.21
CA SER A 133 2.75 15.39 3.66
C SER A 133 1.78 15.13 2.51
N ALA A 134 1.86 13.95 1.89
CA ALA A 134 1.00 13.55 0.79
C ALA A 134 0.50 12.12 0.97
N LEU A 135 -0.79 11.92 0.68
CA LEU A 135 -1.46 10.63 0.76
C LEU A 135 -2.30 10.41 -0.51
N ARG A 136 -1.99 9.37 -1.27
CA ARG A 136 -2.81 8.87 -2.38
C ARG A 136 -3.61 7.68 -1.89
N LEU A 137 -4.93 7.79 -1.97
CA LEU A 137 -5.85 6.71 -1.62
C LEU A 137 -6.62 6.30 -2.86
N SER A 138 -6.71 4.99 -3.08
CA SER A 138 -7.71 4.40 -3.96
C SER A 138 -8.70 3.63 -3.12
N PHE A 139 -9.98 3.96 -3.25
CA PHE A 139 -11.05 3.32 -2.50
C PHE A 139 -11.90 2.47 -3.42
N LEU A 140 -12.26 1.29 -2.93
CA LEU A 140 -13.40 0.53 -3.41
C LEU A 140 -14.48 0.61 -2.35
N TYR A 141 -15.60 1.26 -2.70
CA TYR A 141 -16.79 1.22 -1.87
C TYR A 141 -17.61 0.00 -2.29
N THR A 142 -17.62 -1.04 -1.46
CA THR A 142 -18.69 -2.02 -1.53
C THR A 142 -19.93 -1.32 -1.02
N ALA A 143 -20.72 -0.74 -1.94
CA ALA A 143 -22.06 -0.34 -1.60
C ALA A 143 -22.80 -1.63 -1.22
N SER A 144 -22.78 -1.98 0.06
CA SER A 144 -23.87 -2.75 0.63
C SER A 144 -25.06 -1.81 0.51
N VAL A 145 -25.72 -1.86 -0.64
CA VAL A 145 -27.04 -1.28 -0.84
C VAL A 145 -27.93 -2.09 0.10
N GLN A 146 -27.91 -1.76 1.40
CA GLN A 146 -29.12 -1.80 2.17
C GLN A 146 -30.02 -0.83 1.43
N GLN A 147 -30.85 -1.38 0.53
CA GLN A 147 -32.13 -0.79 0.16
C GLN A 147 -32.89 -0.58 1.46
N ARG A 148 -32.53 0.46 2.20
CA ARG A 148 -33.47 1.09 3.11
C ARG A 148 -34.50 1.68 2.16
N SER A 149 -35.57 0.94 1.93
CA SER A 149 -36.78 1.46 1.31
C SER A 149 -37.11 2.76 2.03
N CYS A 150 -36.75 3.88 1.42
CA CYS A 150 -37.25 5.18 1.82
C CYS A 150 -38.75 5.14 1.51
N SER A 151 -39.54 4.77 2.52
CA SER A 151 -40.93 5.19 2.55
C SER A 151 -40.92 6.72 2.46
N PRO A 152 -41.59 7.35 1.49
CA PRO A 152 -41.62 8.79 1.39
C PRO A 152 -42.37 9.32 2.61
N LEU A 153 -41.65 9.94 3.55
CA LEU A 153 -42.26 10.80 4.57
C LEU A 153 -42.73 12.08 3.86
N LEU A 154 -43.92 11.98 3.26
CA LEU A 154 -44.74 13.13 2.94
C LEU A 154 -45.07 13.87 4.24
N GLY A 155 -44.64 15.13 4.33
CA GLY A 155 -45.27 16.13 5.18
C GLY A 155 -44.40 16.64 6.32
N LEU A 156 -43.70 17.75 6.09
CA LEU A 156 -43.94 18.98 6.87
C LEU A 156 -43.31 20.17 6.14
N VAL A 157 -44.16 20.95 5.46
CA VAL A 157 -43.81 22.29 4.95
C VAL A 157 -44.00 23.25 6.11
N GLY A 158 -42.90 23.71 6.71
CA GLY A 158 -42.89 24.80 7.68
C GLY A 158 -42.23 26.04 7.07
N THR A 159 -43.05 26.97 6.58
CA THR A 159 -42.65 28.32 6.15
C THR A 159 -42.18 29.14 7.36
N LEU A 160 -40.92 29.60 7.34
CA LEU A 160 -40.45 30.70 8.17
C LEU A 160 -40.44 31.97 7.30
N ARG A 161 -41.31 32.93 7.65
CA ARG A 161 -41.26 34.31 7.15
C ARG A 161 -40.26 35.09 8.01
N ALA A 162 -39.52 35.98 7.33
CA ALA A 162 -38.59 36.95 7.88
C ALA A 162 -39.28 38.02 8.73
#